data_AF-A0A645HJ91-F1
#
_entry.id   AF-A0A645HJ91-F1
#
_cell.length_a   1.000
_cell.length_b   1.000
_cell.length_c   1.000
_cell.angle_alpha   90.00
_cell.angle_beta   90.00
_cell.angle_gamma   90.00
#
_symmetry.space_group_name_H-M   'P 1'
#
loop_
_entity.id
_entity.type
_entity.pdbx_description
1 polymer ?
#
loop_
_entity_poly.entity_id
_entity_poly.type
_entity_poly.pdbx_seq_one_letter_code
_entity_poly.pdbx_strand_id
1 'polypeptide(L)'
;MLAYNDKEALIIDDRYNGGGFIPDRMIDLLNRRTLVYWYRNGLPQPMKSPGIAHDGPKAMLINGYSSSGGDAFPYFFRKTGEGKLIGTRTWGGLVGISGNARLVDGGYISVPRFGIYDEDGQWIIEGIGVNPDIEVVDRPEELARGNDPTLVKAVEVLLEELQKNPPRQVTAPTPPNRSQWIEEDF
;
A
#
# COMPACT_ATOMS: atom_id res chain seq x y z
N MET A 1 -7.85 -5.18 -0.07
CA MET A 1 -7.82 -5.50 -1.52
C MET A 1 -8.97 -6.40 -1.95
N LEU A 2 -9.13 -7.62 -1.42
CA LEU A 2 -10.16 -8.56 -1.91
C LEU A 2 -11.59 -8.00 -1.95
N ALA A 3 -12.02 -7.25 -0.94
CA ALA A 3 -13.38 -6.70 -0.86
C ALA A 3 -13.58 -5.32 -1.54
N TYR A 4 -12.48 -4.62 -1.87
CA TYR A 4 -12.53 -3.20 -2.27
C TYR A 4 -11.76 -2.91 -3.56
N ASN A 5 -11.32 -3.93 -4.31
CA ASN A 5 -10.58 -3.74 -5.57
C ASN A 5 -11.45 -3.15 -6.70
N ASP A 6 -12.76 -3.09 -6.49
CA ASP A 6 -13.78 -2.45 -7.33
C ASP A 6 -13.91 -0.94 -7.08
N LYS A 7 -13.37 -0.44 -5.96
CA LYS A 7 -13.39 0.99 -5.66
C LYS A 7 -12.49 1.75 -6.62
N GLU A 8 -12.82 3.02 -6.81
CA GLU A 8 -12.08 3.91 -7.70
C GLU A 8 -10.76 4.36 -7.05
N ALA A 9 -10.71 4.43 -5.72
CA ALA A 9 -9.55 4.80 -4.93
C ALA A 9 -9.48 4.00 -3.63
N LEU A 10 -8.28 3.89 -3.05
CA LEU A 10 -8.06 3.19 -1.78
C LEU A 10 -7.29 4.05 -0.77
N ILE A 11 -7.74 3.99 0.48
CA ILE A 11 -6.97 4.45 1.65
C ILE A 11 -6.42 3.21 2.34
N ILE A 12 -5.12 3.20 2.61
CA ILE A 12 -4.42 2.17 3.36
C ILE A 12 -4.00 2.79 4.70
N ASP A 13 -4.64 2.38 5.79
CA ASP A 13 -4.28 2.93 7.11
C ASP A 13 -3.18 2.07 7.74
N ASP A 14 -1.96 2.60 7.77
CA ASP A 14 -0.80 1.97 8.43
C ASP A 14 -0.49 2.63 9.79
N ARG A 15 -1.31 3.59 10.22
CA ARG A 15 -1.19 4.18 11.55
C ARG A 15 -1.36 3.09 12.60
N TYR A 16 -0.56 3.16 13.66
CA TYR A 16 -0.58 2.18 14.74
C TYR A 16 -0.16 0.75 14.34
N ASN A 17 0.47 0.56 13.19
CA ASN A 17 1.08 -0.70 12.80
C ASN A 17 2.38 -0.95 13.60
N GLY A 18 2.32 -1.87 14.57
CA GLY A 18 3.46 -2.27 15.42
C GLY A 18 4.56 -3.08 14.72
N GLY A 19 4.39 -3.42 13.45
CA GLY A 19 5.37 -4.15 12.64
C GLY A 19 5.11 -5.65 12.50
N GLY A 20 6.06 -6.32 11.86
CA GLY A 20 5.96 -7.71 11.44
C GLY A 20 6.92 -8.03 10.29
N PHE A 21 6.78 -9.20 9.68
CA PHE A 21 7.73 -9.74 8.69
C PHE A 21 7.14 -9.95 7.29
N ILE A 22 6.02 -9.31 6.97
CA ILE A 22 5.38 -9.43 5.63
C ILE A 22 5.15 -8.11 4.86
N PRO A 23 5.89 -7.00 5.09
CA PRO A 23 5.67 -5.76 4.34
C PRO A 23 5.88 -5.93 2.82
N ASP A 24 6.75 -6.85 2.40
CA ASP A 24 6.96 -7.25 1.00
C ASP A 24 5.71 -7.89 0.38
N ARG A 25 5.01 -8.75 1.13
CA ARG A 25 3.75 -9.36 0.69
C ARG A 25 2.62 -8.34 0.65
N MET A 26 2.60 -7.41 1.61
CA MET A 26 1.61 -6.33 1.62
C MET A 26 1.77 -5.44 0.41
N ILE A 27 3.00 -5.06 0.04
CA ILE A 27 3.22 -4.23 -1.15
C ILE A 27 2.96 -5.00 -2.45
N ASP A 28 3.30 -6.30 -2.54
CA ASP A 28 2.95 -7.15 -3.69
C ASP A 28 1.43 -7.21 -3.94
N LEU A 29 0.60 -7.08 -2.91
CA LEU A 29 -0.84 -7.00 -3.11
C LEU A 29 -1.28 -5.66 -3.69
N LEU A 30 -0.64 -4.56 -3.28
CA LEU A 30 -1.02 -3.20 -3.69
C LEU A 30 -0.48 -2.83 -5.07
N ASN A 31 0.70 -3.32 -5.45
CA ASN A 31 1.37 -2.95 -6.69
C ASN A 31 0.93 -3.77 -7.92
N ARG A 32 0.03 -4.74 -7.75
CA ARG A 32 -0.60 -5.48 -8.86
C ARG A 32 -1.32 -4.52 -9.80
N ARG A 33 -1.06 -4.70 -11.09
CA ARG A 33 -1.75 -4.00 -12.18
C ARG A 33 -2.65 -4.95 -12.95
N THR A 34 -3.74 -4.44 -13.48
CA THR A 34 -4.60 -5.23 -14.37
C THR A 34 -3.85 -5.49 -15.68
N LEU A 35 -3.57 -6.76 -15.95
CA LEU A 35 -2.87 -7.18 -17.16
C LEU A 35 -3.85 -7.37 -18.32
N VAL A 36 -4.98 -8.03 -18.03
CA VAL A 36 -6.00 -8.37 -19.02
C VAL A 36 -7.41 -8.36 -18.43
N TYR A 37 -8.38 -8.33 -19.33
CA TYR A 37 -9.80 -8.36 -19.03
C TYR A 37 -10.45 -9.60 -19.68
N TRP A 38 -11.21 -10.35 -18.89
CA TRP A 38 -11.97 -11.50 -19.36
C TRP A 38 -13.41 -11.10 -19.65
N TYR A 39 -13.84 -11.33 -20.88
CA TYR A 39 -15.25 -11.27 -21.25
C TYR A 39 -16.00 -12.50 -20.72
N ARG A 40 -17.18 -12.28 -20.14
CA ARG A 40 -18.10 -13.35 -19.76
C ARG A 40 -19.50 -12.99 -20.23
N ASN A 41 -20.10 -13.87 -21.04
CA ASN A 41 -21.40 -13.63 -21.63
C ASN A 41 -22.46 -13.39 -20.53
N GLY A 42 -23.25 -12.33 -20.68
CA GLY A 42 -24.28 -11.95 -19.71
C GLY A 42 -23.77 -11.21 -18.46
N LEU A 43 -22.47 -10.93 -18.34
CA LEU A 43 -21.95 -10.04 -17.29
C LEU A 43 -21.62 -8.66 -17.87
N PRO A 44 -22.08 -7.57 -17.22
CA PRO A 44 -21.89 -6.21 -17.74
C PRO A 44 -20.44 -5.72 -17.61
N GLN A 45 -19.69 -6.19 -16.60
CA GLN A 45 -18.32 -5.77 -16.35
C GLN A 45 -17.33 -6.91 -16.60
N PRO A 46 -16.22 -6.66 -17.30
CA PRO A 46 -15.20 -7.68 -17.51
C PRO A 46 -14.46 -7.99 -16.21
N MET A 47 -14.02 -9.24 -16.06
CA MET A 47 -13.21 -9.65 -14.90
C MET A 47 -11.73 -9.30 -15.13
N LYS A 48 -11.07 -8.75 -14.12
CA LYS A 48 -9.63 -8.42 -14.17
C LYS A 48 -8.76 -9.66 -13.96
N SER A 49 -7.53 -9.62 -14.45
CA SER A 49 -6.46 -10.55 -14.05
C SER A 49 -5.15 -9.80 -13.80
N PRO A 50 -4.57 -9.89 -12.59
CA PRO A 50 -5.12 -10.56 -11.39
C PRO A 50 -6.46 -9.95 -10.94
N GLY A 51 -7.37 -10.77 -10.43
CA GLY A 51 -8.72 -10.32 -10.02
C GLY A 51 -8.75 -9.34 -8.86
N ILE A 52 -7.62 -9.17 -8.16
CA ILE A 52 -7.47 -8.22 -7.05
C ILE A 52 -6.69 -6.96 -7.43
N ALA A 53 -6.32 -6.79 -8.70
CA ALA A 53 -5.57 -5.61 -9.14
C ALA A 53 -6.40 -4.33 -8.95
N HIS A 54 -5.75 -3.28 -8.45
CA HIS A 54 -6.35 -1.96 -8.25
C HIS A 54 -5.48 -0.90 -8.93
N ASP A 55 -5.96 -0.40 -10.07
CA ASP A 55 -5.26 0.56 -10.91
C ASP A 55 -5.57 2.01 -10.56
N GLY A 56 -6.54 2.25 -9.66
CA GLY A 56 -6.89 3.59 -9.20
C GLY A 56 -5.89 4.19 -8.21
N PRO A 57 -6.01 5.50 -7.92
CA PRO A 57 -5.16 6.20 -6.96
C PRO A 57 -5.27 5.60 -5.56
N LYS A 58 -4.18 5.70 -4.81
CA LYS A 58 -4.08 5.19 -3.44
C LYS A 58 -3.39 6.23 -2.56
N ALA A 59 -3.70 6.19 -1.27
CA ALA A 59 -2.99 6.95 -0.26
C ALA A 59 -2.77 6.07 0.97
N MET A 60 -1.66 6.27 1.67
CA MET A 60 -1.36 5.56 2.90
C MET A 60 -1.28 6.53 4.08
N LEU A 61 -1.97 6.21 5.16
CA LEU A 61 -1.92 6.98 6.40
C LEU A 61 -0.80 6.42 7.27
N ILE A 62 0.04 7.30 7.81
CA ILE A 62 1.19 6.92 8.66
C ILE A 62 1.27 7.79 9.91
N ASN A 63 1.81 7.25 11.00
CA ASN A 63 2.14 8.05 12.17
C ASN A 63 3.35 7.48 12.92
N GLY A 64 3.76 8.17 13.99
CA GLY A 64 4.87 7.72 14.84
C GLY A 64 4.70 6.36 15.53
N TYR A 65 3.52 5.74 15.44
CA TYR A 65 3.29 4.36 15.92
C TYR A 65 3.45 3.31 14.81
N SER A 66 3.51 3.70 13.54
CA SER A 66 3.95 2.83 12.45
C SER A 66 5.42 2.49 12.69
N SER A 67 5.75 1.22 12.91
CA SER A 67 7.04 0.80 13.47
C SER A 67 7.51 -0.53 12.88
N SER A 68 8.83 -0.71 12.76
CA SER A 68 9.46 -1.93 12.25
C SER A 68 8.91 -2.34 10.87
N GLY A 69 8.17 -3.45 10.75
CA GLY A 69 7.47 -3.78 9.50
C GLY A 69 6.52 -2.68 9.01
N GLY A 70 5.96 -1.87 9.93
CA GLY A 70 5.19 -0.66 9.66
C GLY A 70 6.05 0.57 9.32
N ASP A 71 7.38 0.51 9.46
CA ASP A 71 8.26 1.47 8.77
C ASP A 71 8.55 0.99 7.34
N ALA A 72 8.79 -0.32 7.16
CA ALA A 72 9.13 -0.91 5.88
C ALA A 72 7.99 -0.79 4.85
N PHE A 73 6.74 -0.96 5.28
CA PHE A 73 5.60 -0.95 4.38
C PHE A 73 5.35 0.43 3.72
N PRO A 74 5.31 1.56 4.45
CA PRO A 74 5.29 2.90 3.85
C PRO A 74 6.50 3.21 2.98
N TYR A 75 7.69 2.72 3.35
CA TYR A 75 8.88 2.86 2.51
C TYR A 75 8.69 2.16 1.15
N PHE A 76 8.20 0.92 1.14
CA PHE A 76 7.93 0.18 -0.10
C PHE A 76 6.79 0.80 -0.91
N PHE A 77 5.76 1.31 -0.24
CA PHE A 77 4.64 2.01 -0.88
C PHE A 77 5.11 3.24 -1.66
N ARG A 78 5.98 4.07 -1.05
CA ARG A 78 6.63 5.17 -1.76
C ARG A 78 7.53 4.67 -2.89
N LYS A 79 8.39 3.70 -2.61
CA LYS A 79 9.39 3.19 -3.57
C LYS A 79 8.75 2.61 -4.85
N THR A 80 7.60 1.98 -4.72
CA THR A 80 6.85 1.40 -5.85
C THR A 80 5.87 2.38 -6.50
N GLY A 81 5.79 3.62 -5.99
CA GLY A 81 4.97 4.68 -6.57
C GLY A 81 3.47 4.44 -6.43
N GLU A 82 3.03 3.76 -5.37
CA GLU A 82 1.62 3.40 -5.23
C GLU A 82 0.71 4.57 -4.84
N GLY A 83 1.27 5.64 -4.28
CA GLY A 83 0.50 6.79 -3.81
C GLY A 83 1.25 7.67 -2.84
N LYS A 84 0.52 8.62 -2.25
CA LYS A 84 1.07 9.54 -1.24
C LYS A 84 0.99 8.97 0.17
N LEU A 85 2.00 9.26 0.98
CA LEU A 85 2.00 9.07 2.43
C LEU A 85 1.46 10.34 3.12
N ILE A 86 0.50 10.17 4.02
CA ILE A 86 -0.19 11.27 4.70
C ILE A 86 -0.18 11.02 6.21
N GLY A 87 0.17 12.04 7.00
CA GLY A 87 0.19 11.94 8.46
C GLY A 87 1.49 12.44 9.05
N THR A 88 2.11 11.68 9.95
CA THR A 88 3.39 12.05 10.59
C THR A 88 4.48 11.01 10.35
N ARG A 89 5.75 11.42 10.52
CA ARG A 89 6.90 10.53 10.37
C ARG A 89 6.75 9.28 11.22
N THR A 90 7.07 8.13 10.65
CA THR A 90 7.03 6.83 11.34
C THR A 90 8.09 6.73 12.43
N TRP A 91 8.07 5.64 13.21
CA TRP A 91 8.94 5.44 14.37
C TRP A 91 10.43 5.49 14.02
N GLY A 92 10.84 4.80 12.94
CA GLY A 92 12.23 4.73 12.51
C GLY A 92 13.07 3.69 13.24
N GLY A 93 12.48 2.54 13.57
CA GLY A 93 13.17 1.42 14.20
C GLY A 93 13.01 0.15 13.37
N LEU A 94 13.98 -0.14 12.50
CA LEU A 94 13.97 -1.28 11.58
C LEU A 94 15.30 -2.02 11.56
N VAL A 95 15.78 -2.38 12.76
CA VAL A 95 16.82 -3.39 12.94
C VAL A 95 16.22 -4.61 13.64
N GLY A 96 16.29 -5.75 12.98
CA GLY A 96 15.65 -6.98 13.42
C GLY A 96 16.35 -7.63 14.62
N ILE A 97 15.55 -8.35 15.42
CA ILE A 97 15.94 -8.87 16.75
C ILE A 97 15.89 -10.40 16.86
N SER A 98 15.87 -11.12 15.73
CA SER A 98 15.82 -12.59 15.73
C SER A 98 17.16 -13.22 16.16
N GLY A 99 17.11 -14.36 16.84
CA GLY A 99 18.31 -15.10 17.26
C GLY A 99 18.90 -14.65 18.60
N ASN A 100 18.09 -14.04 19.47
CA ASN A 100 18.51 -13.66 20.81
C ASN A 100 18.32 -14.80 21.82
N ALA A 101 19.32 -15.01 22.67
CA ALA A 101 19.32 -16.06 23.68
C ALA A 101 18.38 -15.71 24.85
N ARG A 102 17.85 -16.75 25.50
CA ARG A 102 17.13 -16.63 26.77
C ARG A 102 18.09 -16.68 27.94
N LEU A 103 17.70 -16.04 29.04
CA LEU A 103 18.39 -16.12 30.31
C LEU A 103 17.93 -17.36 31.10
N VAL A 104 18.76 -17.82 32.03
CA VAL A 104 18.52 -19.04 32.84
C VAL A 104 17.28 -18.93 33.73
N ASP A 105 16.90 -17.71 34.09
CA ASP A 105 15.73 -17.38 34.91
C ASP A 105 14.43 -17.17 34.09
N GLY A 106 14.50 -17.35 32.77
CA GLY A 106 13.37 -17.17 31.86
C GLY A 106 13.23 -15.76 31.28
N GLY A 107 14.09 -14.81 31.66
CA GLY A 107 14.20 -13.52 31.00
C GLY A 107 14.71 -13.63 29.55
N TYR A 108 14.63 -12.52 28.81
CA TYR A 108 15.22 -12.43 27.47
C TYR A 108 15.88 -11.07 27.26
N ILE A 109 16.89 -11.04 26.40
CA ILE A 109 17.52 -9.80 25.92
C ILE A 109 17.09 -9.60 24.48
N SER A 110 16.74 -8.38 24.11
CA SER A 110 16.52 -8.00 22.70
C SER A 110 17.73 -7.22 22.21
N VAL A 111 18.56 -7.86 21.38
CA VAL A 111 19.71 -7.23 20.72
C VAL A 111 19.37 -7.04 19.23
N PRO A 112 19.62 -5.85 18.65
CA PRO A 112 19.56 -5.64 17.21
C PRO A 112 20.63 -6.45 16.48
N ARG A 113 20.26 -7.19 15.43
CA ARG A 113 21.13 -8.17 14.75
C ARG A 113 21.30 -7.95 13.25
N PHE A 114 20.29 -7.44 12.55
CA PHE A 114 20.34 -7.25 11.11
C PHE A 114 19.53 -6.02 10.68
N GLY A 115 20.15 -5.15 9.90
CA GLY A 115 19.52 -3.94 9.37
C GLY A 115 19.14 -4.08 7.89
N ILE A 116 18.40 -3.10 7.40
CA ILE A 116 17.98 -2.99 6.00
C ILE A 116 18.75 -1.86 5.30
N TYR A 117 19.11 -2.08 4.04
CA TYR A 117 19.73 -1.10 3.15
C TYR A 117 19.08 -1.17 1.77
N ASP A 118 19.26 -0.13 0.96
CA ASP A 118 18.72 -0.05 -0.40
C ASP A 118 19.69 -0.61 -1.47
N GLU A 119 19.27 -0.58 -2.73
CA GLU A 119 20.04 -1.02 -3.91
C GLU A 119 21.35 -0.26 -4.12
N ASP A 120 21.43 0.96 -3.57
CA ASP A 120 22.62 1.81 -3.60
C ASP A 120 23.52 1.59 -2.37
N GLY A 121 23.19 0.61 -1.54
CA GLY A 121 23.95 0.23 -0.35
C GLY A 121 23.82 1.20 0.81
N GLN A 122 22.81 2.08 0.81
CA GLN A 122 22.58 3.04 1.89
C GLN A 122 21.69 2.43 2.97
N TRP A 123 22.05 2.64 4.23
CA TRP A 123 21.19 2.28 5.36
C TRP A 123 19.94 3.15 5.34
N ILE A 124 18.77 2.51 5.47
CA ILE A 124 17.48 3.18 5.40
C ILE A 124 16.68 2.98 6.68
N ILE A 125 15.76 3.91 6.96
CA ILE A 125 14.74 3.86 8.01
C ILE A 125 15.28 3.95 9.45
N GLU A 126 16.28 3.17 9.85
CA GLU A 126 16.78 3.17 11.23
C GLU A 126 17.26 4.56 11.68
N GLY A 127 16.75 5.03 12.82
CA GLY A 127 17.08 6.34 13.38
C GLY A 127 16.46 7.54 12.65
N ILE A 128 15.71 7.31 11.56
CA ILE A 128 15.12 8.36 10.72
C ILE A 128 13.61 8.18 10.60
N GLY A 129 13.13 6.99 10.25
CA GLY A 129 11.75 6.71 9.87
C GLY A 129 11.44 7.09 8.43
N VAL A 130 10.16 7.03 8.10
CA VAL A 130 9.61 7.37 6.79
C VAL A 130 8.79 8.65 6.95
N ASN A 131 9.26 9.74 6.33
CA ASN A 131 8.52 11.00 6.34
C ASN A 131 7.24 10.88 5.50
N PRO A 132 6.16 11.62 5.82
CA PRO A 132 5.00 11.74 4.95
C PRO A 132 5.31 12.62 3.73
N ASP A 133 4.54 12.47 2.65
CA ASP A 133 4.52 13.45 1.55
C ASP A 133 3.65 14.66 1.90
N ILE A 134 2.62 14.45 2.74
CA ILE A 134 1.74 15.49 3.26
C ILE A 134 1.68 15.34 4.78
N GLU A 135 2.28 16.29 5.49
CA GLU A 135 2.25 16.28 6.95
C GLU A 135 0.87 16.68 7.49
N VAL A 136 0.29 15.82 8.31
CA VAL A 136 -0.97 16.04 9.02
C VAL A 136 -0.84 15.47 10.42
N VAL A 137 -1.14 16.27 11.42
CA VAL A 137 -1.12 15.83 12.82
C VAL A 137 -2.50 15.39 13.24
N ASP A 138 -2.59 14.14 13.70
CA ASP A 138 -3.77 13.59 14.36
C ASP A 138 -3.95 14.21 15.75
N ARG A 139 -4.67 15.33 15.80
CA ARG A 139 -4.95 16.07 17.05
C ARG A 139 -5.84 15.23 17.98
N PRO A 140 -5.41 14.90 19.21
CA PRO A 140 -6.18 14.04 20.12
C PRO A 140 -7.60 14.54 20.40
N GLU A 141 -7.80 15.85 20.53
CA GLU A 141 -9.09 16.47 20.78
C GLU A 141 -10.05 16.40 19.57
N GLU A 142 -9.52 16.35 18.35
CA GLU A 142 -10.33 16.17 17.14
C GLU A 142 -10.71 14.69 16.99
N LEU A 143 -9.76 13.79 17.17
CA LEU A 143 -10.02 12.34 17.16
C LEU A 143 -11.07 11.95 18.21
N ALA A 144 -10.99 12.52 19.43
CA ALA A 144 -11.96 12.29 20.49
C ALA A 144 -13.39 12.75 20.13
N ARG A 145 -13.52 13.69 19.19
CA ARG A 145 -14.80 14.16 18.64
C ARG A 145 -15.24 13.38 17.40
N GLY A 146 -14.45 12.40 16.94
CA GLY A 146 -14.67 11.65 15.71
C GLY A 146 -14.18 12.35 14.44
N ASN A 147 -13.46 13.46 14.56
CA ASN A 147 -12.83 14.16 13.45
C ASN A 147 -11.42 13.61 13.26
N ASP A 148 -11.19 12.88 12.17
CA ASP A 148 -9.86 12.35 11.81
C ASP A 148 -9.22 13.22 10.72
N PRO A 149 -8.28 14.12 11.07
CA PRO A 149 -7.71 15.07 10.11
C PRO A 149 -6.92 14.38 8.99
N THR A 150 -6.17 13.32 9.32
CA THR A 150 -5.35 12.58 8.37
C THR A 150 -6.24 11.82 7.37
N LEU A 151 -7.32 11.21 7.86
CA LEU A 151 -8.31 10.55 7.00
C LEU A 151 -9.02 11.54 6.08
N VAL A 152 -9.49 12.68 6.61
CA VAL A 152 -10.13 13.74 5.82
C VAL A 152 -9.19 14.23 4.72
N LYS A 153 -7.92 14.44 5.03
CA LYS A 153 -6.93 14.87 4.05
C LYS A 153 -6.69 13.82 2.97
N ALA A 154 -6.66 12.54 3.33
CA ALA A 154 -6.54 11.46 2.34
C ALA A 154 -7.74 11.39 1.40
N VAL A 155 -8.95 11.58 1.91
CA VAL A 155 -10.16 11.65 1.07
C VAL A 155 -10.08 12.83 0.11
N GLU A 156 -9.71 14.03 0.59
CA GLU A 156 -9.51 15.22 -0.25
C GLU A 156 -8.53 14.95 -1.40
N VAL A 157 -7.35 14.43 -1.06
CA VAL A 157 -6.28 14.12 -2.04
C VAL A 157 -6.75 13.11 -3.08
N LEU A 158 -7.40 12.02 -2.66
CA LEU A 158 -7.85 10.98 -3.58
C LEU A 158 -8.98 11.46 -4.49
N LEU A 159 -9.90 12.28 -3.98
CA LEU A 159 -10.95 12.89 -4.81
C LEU A 159 -10.36 13.82 -5.87
N GLU A 160 -9.34 14.60 -5.52
CA GLU A 160 -8.62 15.42 -6.51
C GLU A 160 -7.90 14.57 -7.56
N GLU A 161 -7.25 13.48 -7.15
CA GLU A 161 -6.57 12.57 -8.08
C GLU A 161 -7.55 11.89 -9.03
N LEU A 162 -8.73 11.48 -8.54
CA LEU A 162 -9.80 10.93 -9.37
C LEU A 162 -10.36 11.95 -10.36
N GLN A 163 -10.46 13.24 -9.99
CA GLN A 163 -10.86 14.28 -10.92
C GLN A 163 -9.82 14.52 -12.01
N LYS A 164 -8.53 14.50 -11.65
CA LYS A 164 -7.42 14.71 -12.59
C LYS A 164 -7.23 13.50 -13.51
N ASN A 165 -7.39 12.29 -12.99
CA ASN A 165 -7.19 11.02 -13.68
C ASN A 165 -8.36 10.07 -13.39
N PRO A 166 -9.50 10.24 -14.08
CA PRO A 166 -10.68 9.40 -13.83
C PRO A 166 -10.41 7.93 -14.18
N PRO A 167 -11.01 6.97 -13.45
CA PRO A 167 -10.83 5.56 -13.71
C PRO A 167 -11.23 5.19 -15.14
N ARG A 168 -10.43 4.34 -15.77
CA ARG A 168 -10.71 3.84 -17.12
C ARG A 168 -11.98 2.98 -17.09
N GLN A 169 -13.01 3.41 -17.81
CA GLN A 169 -14.16 2.56 -18.09
C GLN A 169 -13.77 1.53 -19.16
N VAL A 170 -13.99 0.25 -18.87
CA VAL A 170 -13.63 -0.84 -19.77
C VAL A 170 -14.89 -1.47 -20.30
N THR A 171 -15.12 -1.29 -21.61
CA THR A 171 -16.18 -1.97 -22.35
C THR A 171 -15.58 -3.17 -23.08
N ALA A 172 -16.30 -4.29 -23.07
CA ALA A 172 -15.89 -5.46 -23.85
C ALA A 172 -15.86 -5.12 -25.35
N PRO A 173 -14.85 -5.58 -26.10
CA PRO A 173 -14.82 -5.40 -27.55
C PRO A 173 -15.93 -6.21 -28.21
N THR A 174 -16.32 -5.82 -29.42
CA THR A 174 -17.23 -6.60 -30.26
C THR A 174 -16.67 -8.01 -30.46
N PRO A 175 -17.47 -9.08 -30.30
CA PRO A 175 -17.01 -10.44 -30.55
C PRO A 175 -16.45 -10.58 -31.97
N PRO A 176 -15.28 -11.21 -32.16
CA PRO A 176 -14.73 -11.39 -33.49
C PRO A 176 -15.57 -12.39 -34.29
N ASN A 177 -15.57 -12.25 -35.63
CA ASN A 177 -16.15 -13.27 -36.49
C ASN A 177 -15.27 -14.54 -36.44
N ARG A 178 -15.82 -15.62 -35.89
CA ARG A 178 -15.14 -16.92 -35.77
C ARG A 178 -15.57 -17.94 -36.82
N SER A 179 -16.18 -17.49 -37.93
CA SER A 179 -16.54 -18.37 -39.04
C SER A 179 -15.31 -18.89 -39.81
N GLN A 180 -14.16 -18.24 -39.66
CA GLN A 180 -12.87 -18.61 -40.24
C GLN A 180 -11.75 -18.42 -39.20
N TRP A 181 -10.56 -18.97 -39.46
CA TRP A 181 -9.36 -18.68 -38.68
C TRP A 181 -9.01 -17.20 -38.79
N ILE A 182 -8.59 -16.61 -37.67
CA ILE A 182 -8.12 -15.22 -37.62
C ILE A 182 -6.61 -15.28 -37.67
N GLU A 183 -6.04 -15.02 -38.84
CA GLU A 183 -4.60 -14.86 -39.03
C GLU A 183 -4.29 -13.35 -38.97
N GLU A 184 -3.63 -12.92 -37.89
CA GLU A 184 -3.10 -11.57 -37.73
C GLU A 184 -1.61 -11.67 -37.40
N ASP A 185 -0.78 -10.87 -38.06
CA ASP A 185 0.64 -10.73 -37.73
C ASP A 185 0.75 -9.77 -36.53
N PHE A 186 1.17 -10.31 -35.37
CA PHE A 186 1.38 -9.54 -34.12
C PHE A 186 2.85 -9.12 -33.94
#